data_AF-A0A5A7SPC4-F1
#
_entry.id   AF-A0A5A7SPC4-F1
#
_cell.length_a   1.000
_cell.length_b   1.000
_cell.length_c   1.000
_cell.angle_alpha   90.00
_cell.angle_beta   90.00
_cell.angle_gamma   90.00
#
_symmetry.space_group_name_H-M   'P 1'
#
loop_
_entity.id
_entity.type
_entity.pdbx_description
1 polymer ?
#
loop_
_entity_poly.entity_id
_entity_poly.type
_entity_poly.pdbx_seq_one_letter_code
_entity_poly.pdbx_strand_id
1 'polypeptide(L)'
;MVADDLEDIEMEDSTHEEEMVEVSPVVELSLNSVVGLTAPGTFKIKGTVEDREIVIMVDCGVTHNFISLKLVESLNLPMAETTNYGVIMGSEKAVQGRGMCKGIIVGLPVLTIVEDFLLLELGNLDMVLGMQWLQKQGAMTVDWKALTMTFCCRGH
;
A
#
# COMPACT_ATOMS: atom_id res chain seq x y z
N MET A 1 -15.67 -59.86 4.59
CA MET A 1 -14.47 -59.15 4.12
C MET A 1 -14.91 -58.13 3.10
N VAL A 2 -14.70 -56.85 3.41
CA VAL A 2 -14.56 -55.64 2.57
C VAL A 2 -15.72 -55.30 1.60
N ALA A 3 -16.20 -54.06 1.46
CA ALA A 3 -15.73 -52.75 1.91
C ALA A 3 -16.91 -51.79 2.13
N ASP A 4 -16.69 -50.88 3.07
CA ASP A 4 -17.39 -49.61 3.33
C ASP A 4 -17.25 -48.61 2.17
N ASP A 5 -18.15 -47.64 2.21
CA ASP A 5 -18.03 -46.24 1.78
C ASP A 5 -17.82 -45.90 0.30
N LEU A 6 -18.74 -45.06 -0.21
CA LEU A 6 -18.47 -43.65 -0.54
C LEU A 6 -19.79 -43.00 -0.96
N GLU A 7 -20.31 -42.11 -0.10
CA GLU A 7 -21.33 -41.13 -0.49
C GLU A 7 -20.67 -40.10 -1.42
N ASP A 8 -21.20 -39.97 -2.63
CA ASP A 8 -20.83 -38.91 -3.59
C ASP A 8 -21.24 -37.56 -3.00
N ILE A 9 -20.34 -36.93 -2.25
CA ILE A 9 -20.45 -35.52 -1.90
C ILE A 9 -20.06 -34.72 -3.15
N GLU A 10 -21.06 -34.31 -3.92
CA GLU A 10 -20.91 -33.28 -4.94
C GLU A 10 -20.42 -32.00 -4.23
N MET A 11 -19.12 -31.69 -4.38
CA MET A 11 -18.58 -30.41 -3.95
C MET A 11 -19.16 -29.35 -4.89
N GLU A 12 -20.19 -28.63 -4.44
CA GLU A 12 -20.58 -27.38 -5.05
C GLU A 12 -19.37 -26.43 -4.98
N ASP A 13 -18.69 -26.27 -6.11
CA ASP A 13 -17.72 -25.21 -6.34
C ASP A 13 -18.50 -23.88 -6.30
N SER A 14 -18.63 -23.32 -5.10
CA SER A 14 -19.13 -21.97 -4.90
C SER A 14 -18.14 -21.02 -5.56
N THR A 15 -18.36 -20.75 -6.83
CA THR A 15 -17.71 -19.69 -7.59
C THR A 15 -18.12 -18.36 -6.96
N HIS A 16 -17.43 -17.99 -5.88
CA HIS A 16 -17.44 -16.63 -5.39
C HIS A 16 -16.80 -15.78 -6.49
N GLU A 17 -17.62 -14.97 -7.17
CA GLU A 17 -17.12 -13.95 -8.09
C GLU A 17 -16.26 -12.97 -7.28
N GLU A 18 -14.96 -13.21 -7.24
CA GLU A 18 -14.01 -12.30 -6.61
C GLU A 18 -14.00 -10.98 -7.39
N GLU A 19 -14.40 -9.89 -6.76
CA GLU A 19 -14.37 -8.56 -7.37
C GLU A 19 -12.92 -8.10 -7.53
N MET A 20 -12.48 -7.88 -8.77
CA MET A 20 -11.14 -7.36 -9.03
C MET A 20 -11.11 -5.84 -8.81
N VAL A 21 -10.10 -5.38 -8.10
CA VAL A 21 -9.85 -3.94 -7.88
C VAL A 21 -8.61 -3.50 -8.64
N GLU A 22 -8.76 -2.43 -9.41
CA GLU A 22 -7.68 -1.82 -10.19
C GLU A 22 -7.29 -0.46 -9.59
N VAL A 23 -6.07 -0.36 -9.10
CA VAL A 23 -5.46 0.90 -8.66
C VAL A 23 -4.59 1.44 -9.80
N SER A 24 -4.91 2.64 -10.27
CA SER A 24 -4.22 3.32 -11.36
C SER A 24 -3.91 4.79 -11.03
N PRO A 25 -3.00 5.46 -11.76
CA PRO A 25 -2.71 6.87 -11.55
C PRO A 25 -3.90 7.73 -12.03
N VAL A 26 -4.37 8.65 -11.18
CA VAL A 26 -5.57 9.49 -11.48
C VAL A 26 -5.27 10.63 -12.47
N VAL A 27 -3.99 10.99 -12.63
CA VAL A 27 -3.56 12.04 -13.55
C VAL A 27 -2.24 11.58 -14.15
N GLU A 28 -2.05 11.76 -15.47
CA GLU A 28 -0.72 11.73 -16.07
C GLU A 28 0.20 12.56 -15.17
N LEU A 29 1.04 11.88 -14.38
CA LEU A 29 2.10 12.53 -13.65
C LEU A 29 3.00 13.06 -14.76
N SER A 30 2.80 14.32 -15.13
CA SER A 30 3.56 14.95 -16.20
C SER A 30 5.02 14.62 -15.91
N LEU A 31 5.68 13.96 -16.87
CA LEU A 31 7.05 13.46 -16.75
C LEU A 31 8.03 14.56 -16.26
N ASN A 32 7.61 15.82 -16.36
CA ASN A 32 8.34 17.02 -15.97
C ASN A 32 8.24 17.39 -14.47
N SER A 33 7.30 16.83 -13.69
CA SER A 33 7.24 17.07 -12.22
C SER A 33 8.01 16.01 -11.41
N VAL A 34 8.58 15.00 -12.08
CA VAL A 34 9.20 13.81 -11.49
C VAL A 34 10.65 13.71 -11.96
N VAL A 35 11.45 14.75 -11.72
CA VAL A 35 12.92 14.61 -11.79
C VAL A 35 13.36 13.89 -10.51
N GLY A 36 13.15 12.58 -10.51
CA GLY A 36 13.38 11.70 -9.38
C GLY A 36 12.81 10.34 -9.73
N LEU A 37 13.50 9.68 -10.67
CA LEU A 37 13.34 8.30 -11.14
C LEU A 37 12.20 7.52 -10.47
N THR A 38 11.17 7.14 -11.22
CA THR A 38 10.45 5.89 -10.94
C THR A 38 11.47 4.77 -11.05
N ALA A 39 12.08 4.38 -9.93
CA ALA A 39 12.89 3.17 -9.89
C ALA A 39 12.00 2.01 -10.37
N PRO A 40 12.56 1.03 -11.12
CA PRO A 40 11.80 -0.17 -11.48
C PRO A 40 11.12 -0.74 -10.23
N GLY A 41 9.81 -0.98 -10.29
CA GLY A 41 9.05 -1.47 -9.14
C GLY A 41 8.29 -0.40 -8.33
N THR A 42 8.29 0.86 -8.77
CA THR A 42 7.54 1.94 -8.10
C THR A 42 6.61 2.69 -9.05
N PHE A 43 5.45 3.10 -8.55
CA PHE A 43 4.57 4.08 -9.19
C PHE A 43 3.92 4.99 -8.15
N LYS A 44 3.40 6.14 -8.57
CA LYS A 44 2.73 7.09 -7.68
C LYS A 44 1.27 7.23 -8.06
N ILE A 45 0.44 7.37 -7.05
CA ILE A 45 -0.99 7.59 -7.16
C ILE A 45 -1.41 8.78 -6.31
N LYS A 46 -2.56 9.34 -6.65
CA LYS A 46 -3.26 10.30 -5.80
C LYS A 46 -4.16 9.53 -4.83
N GLY A 47 -4.24 10.03 -3.62
CA GLY A 47 -5.16 9.54 -2.60
C GLY A 47 -5.55 10.64 -1.64
N THR A 48 -6.25 10.28 -0.57
CA THR A 48 -6.74 11.23 0.43
C THR A 48 -6.55 10.71 1.85
N VAL A 49 -6.24 11.62 2.78
CA VAL A 49 -6.30 11.40 4.24
C VAL A 49 -7.00 12.61 4.86
N GLU A 50 -8.05 12.41 5.66
CA GLU A 50 -8.87 13.49 6.22
C GLU A 50 -9.26 14.56 5.16
N ASP A 51 -9.77 14.11 4.01
CA ASP A 51 -10.15 14.94 2.85
C ASP A 51 -9.01 15.75 2.18
N ARG A 52 -7.77 15.61 2.65
CA ARG A 52 -6.56 16.21 2.04
C ARG A 52 -6.08 15.32 0.90
N GLU A 53 -5.98 15.87 -0.32
CA GLU A 53 -5.30 15.18 -1.42
C GLU A 53 -3.81 15.04 -1.13
N ILE A 54 -3.27 13.83 -1.32
CA ILE A 54 -1.89 13.44 -1.05
C ILE A 54 -1.28 12.67 -2.23
N VAL A 55 0.05 12.62 -2.28
CA VAL A 55 0.82 11.80 -3.23
C VAL A 55 1.37 10.57 -2.51
N ILE A 56 0.91 9.40 -2.95
CA ILE A 56 1.28 8.10 -2.40
C ILE A 56 2.17 7.38 -3.40
N MET A 57 3.29 6.82 -2.94
CA MET A 57 4.11 5.91 -3.72
C MET A 57 3.80 4.46 -3.35
N VAL A 58 3.59 3.60 -4.34
CA VAL A 58 3.54 2.15 -4.17
C VAL A 58 4.92 1.60 -4.49
N ASP A 59 5.54 0.90 -3.54
CA ASP A 59 6.94 0.47 -3.64
C ASP A 59 7.14 -0.93 -3.05
N CYS A 60 7.41 -1.92 -3.90
CA CYS A 60 7.70 -3.29 -3.48
C CYS A 60 9.12 -3.46 -2.89
N GLY A 61 9.99 -2.46 -3.02
CA GLY A 61 11.34 -2.45 -2.50
C GLY A 61 11.46 -2.05 -1.03
N VAL A 62 10.37 -1.62 -0.40
CA VAL A 62 10.35 -1.24 1.03
C VAL A 62 9.48 -2.18 1.86
N THR A 63 9.92 -2.44 3.10
CA THR A 63 9.29 -3.44 3.97
C THR A 63 8.02 -2.95 4.65
N HIS A 64 8.00 -1.69 5.07
CA HIS A 64 6.90 -1.09 5.84
C HIS A 64 6.20 0.02 5.06
N ASN A 65 5.01 0.39 5.54
CA ASN A 65 4.35 1.60 5.08
C ASN A 65 4.94 2.82 5.81
N PHE A 66 5.08 3.93 5.10
CA PHE A 66 5.62 5.17 5.66
C PHE A 66 4.69 6.35 5.45
N ILE A 67 4.66 7.25 6.43
CA ILE A 67 3.98 8.55 6.34
C ILE A 67 4.98 9.67 6.61
N SER A 68 4.87 10.75 5.84
CA SER A 68 5.76 11.90 5.98
C SER A 68 5.46 12.65 7.28
N LEU A 69 6.51 13.07 7.99
CA LEU A 69 6.35 13.91 9.18
C LEU A 69 5.56 15.19 8.88
N LYS A 70 5.82 15.80 7.72
CA LYS A 70 5.12 17.02 7.26
C LYS A 70 3.60 16.82 7.18
N LEU A 71 3.15 15.68 6.64
CA LEU A 71 1.72 15.39 6.54
C LEU A 71 1.12 15.23 7.93
N VAL A 72 1.76 14.43 8.79
CA VAL A 72 1.33 14.19 10.18
C VAL A 72 1.17 15.49 10.95
N GLU A 73 2.16 16.38 10.88
CA GLU A 73 2.12 17.69 11.53
C GLU A 73 1.03 18.60 10.94
N SER A 74 0.85 18.59 9.61
CA SER A 74 -0.11 19.45 8.93
C SER A 74 -1.57 19.10 9.20
N LEU A 75 -1.87 17.81 9.40
CA LEU A 75 -3.20 17.30 9.72
C LEU A 75 -3.39 17.06 11.22
N ASN A 76 -2.34 17.26 12.03
CA ASN A 76 -2.34 16.99 13.46
C ASN A 76 -2.77 15.55 13.78
N LEU A 77 -2.25 14.58 13.01
CA LEU A 77 -2.59 13.16 13.17
C LEU A 77 -2.04 12.61 14.49
N PRO A 78 -2.77 11.72 15.17
CA PRO A 78 -2.32 11.12 16.42
C PRO A 78 -1.10 10.22 16.20
N MET A 79 -0.03 10.49 16.93
CA MET A 79 1.20 9.71 16.92
C MET A 79 1.32 8.87 18.19
N ALA A 80 1.69 7.61 18.02
CA ALA A 80 2.15 6.76 19.11
C ALA A 80 3.68 6.74 19.13
N GLU A 81 4.26 6.94 20.31
CA GLU A 81 5.68 6.66 20.51
C GLU A 81 5.93 5.16 20.29
N THR A 82 6.97 4.84 19.53
CA THR A 82 7.45 3.48 19.32
C THR A 82 8.88 3.40 19.79
N THR A 83 9.36 2.20 20.11
CA THR A 83 10.81 1.98 20.23
C THR A 83 11.49 2.45 18.94
N ASN A 84 12.52 3.28 19.05
CA ASN A 84 13.28 3.78 17.89
C ASN A 84 13.65 2.61 16.97
N TYR A 85 13.23 2.68 15.71
CA TYR A 85 13.59 1.70 14.69
C TYR A 85 14.61 2.31 13.73
N GLY A 86 15.53 1.47 13.24
CA GLY A 86 16.45 1.84 12.18
C GLY A 86 15.84 1.53 10.82
N VAL A 87 15.72 2.55 9.97
CA VAL A 87 15.34 2.39 8.56
C VAL A 87 16.60 2.44 7.72
N ILE A 88 16.91 1.36 7.02
CA ILE A 88 17.97 1.37 6.01
C ILE A 88 17.37 1.87 4.71
N MET A 89 17.77 3.07 4.29
CA MET A 89 17.43 3.58 2.96
C MET A 89 18.44 3.04 1.95
N GLY A 90 18.07 2.93 0.66
CA GLY A 90 18.94 2.41 -0.41
C GLY A 90 20.30 3.10 -0.62
N SER A 91 20.65 4.07 0.23
CA SER A 91 21.98 4.68 0.38
C SER A 91 22.82 4.08 1.53
N GLU A 92 22.42 2.92 2.07
CA GLU A 92 23.02 2.24 3.24
C GLU A 92 23.01 3.04 4.55
N LYS A 93 22.43 4.24 4.55
CA LYS A 93 22.28 5.08 5.73
C LYS A 93 21.09 4.62 6.55
N ALA A 94 21.34 4.33 7.82
CA ALA A 94 20.30 4.10 8.81
C ALA A 94 19.74 5.44 9.30
N VAL A 95 18.42 5.63 9.16
CA VAL A 95 17.69 6.75 9.76
C VAL A 95 16.91 6.24 10.97
N GLN A 96 16.93 7.01 12.05
CA GLN A 96 16.11 6.74 13.22
C GLN A 96 14.67 7.17 12.96
N GLY A 97 13.74 6.22 13.03
CA GLY A 97 12.31 6.46 12.99
C GLY A 97 11.81 7.21 14.23
N ARG A 98 10.78 8.04 14.07
CA ARG A 98 10.28 8.94 15.12
C ARG A 98 8.99 8.49 15.82
N GLY A 99 8.40 7.37 15.38
CA GLY A 99 7.12 6.88 15.91
C GLY A 99 6.28 6.26 14.81
N MET A 100 4.99 6.04 15.11
CA MET A 100 4.03 5.54 14.13
C MET A 100 2.65 6.19 14.27
N CYS A 101 1.94 6.28 13.16
CA CYS A 101 0.51 6.58 13.12
C CYS A 101 -0.25 5.26 12.94
N LYS A 102 -1.29 5.03 13.74
CA LYS A 102 -2.08 3.78 13.71
C LYS A 102 -3.46 4.01 13.14
N GLY A 103 -3.95 3.04 12.38
CA GLY A 103 -5.33 3.04 11.86
C GLY A 103 -5.65 4.24 10.98
N ILE A 104 -4.69 4.68 10.16
CA ILE A 104 -4.92 5.80 9.25
C ILE A 104 -5.80 5.34 8.10
N ILE A 105 -6.92 6.03 7.91
CA ILE A 105 -7.84 5.82 6.80
C ILE A 105 -7.28 6.55 5.58
N VAL A 106 -6.95 5.78 4.54
CA VAL A 106 -6.41 6.31 3.28
C VAL A 106 -7.39 5.98 2.17
N GLY A 107 -7.92 7.02 1.53
CA GLY A 107 -8.67 6.90 0.30
C GLY A 107 -7.71 6.76 -0.88
N LEU A 108 -7.79 5.64 -1.59
CA LEU A 108 -7.19 5.46 -2.91
C LEU A 108 -8.31 5.63 -3.97
N PRO A 109 -7.98 5.70 -5.27
CA PRO A 109 -8.96 6.06 -6.30
C PRO A 109 -10.22 5.19 -6.34
N VAL A 110 -10.09 3.89 -6.04
CA VAL A 110 -11.18 2.90 -6.12
C VAL A 110 -11.39 2.12 -4.82
N LEU A 111 -10.59 2.39 -3.78
CA LEU A 111 -10.66 1.64 -2.53
C LEU A 111 -10.24 2.52 -1.35
N THR A 112 -10.74 2.19 -0.15
CA THR A 112 -10.26 2.80 1.09
C THR A 112 -9.57 1.74 1.94
N ILE A 113 -8.38 2.05 2.45
CA ILE A 113 -7.63 1.17 3.35
C ILE A 113 -7.47 1.80 4.73
N VAL A 114 -7.29 0.93 5.72
CA VAL A 114 -6.92 1.33 7.08
C VAL A 114 -5.60 0.66 7.41
N GLU A 115 -4.55 1.45 7.59
CA GLU A 115 -3.20 0.93 7.77
C GLU A 115 -2.41 1.69 8.84
N ASP A 116 -1.41 1.01 9.36
CA ASP A 116 -0.42 1.59 10.26
C ASP A 116 0.80 2.07 9.46
N PHE A 117 1.32 3.24 9.80
CA PHE A 117 2.41 3.90 9.08
C PHE A 117 3.54 4.33 10.01
N LEU A 118 4.77 3.98 9.63
CA LEU A 118 5.98 4.45 10.28
C LEU A 118 6.32 5.87 9.83
N LEU A 119 6.76 6.72 10.76
CA LEU A 119 7.16 8.09 10.42
C LEU A 119 8.53 8.12 9.74
N LEU A 120 8.62 8.84 8.62
CA LEU A 120 9.88 9.07 7.91
C LEU A 120 9.89 10.42 7.19
N GLU A 121 11.08 10.98 6.97
CA GLU A 121 11.23 12.15 6.09
C GLU A 121 11.19 11.71 4.63
N LEU A 122 10.09 11.99 3.94
CA LEU A 122 9.82 11.51 2.57
C LEU A 122 10.02 12.57 1.47
N GLY A 123 10.54 13.76 1.83
CA GLY A 123 10.78 14.85 0.87
C GLY A 123 9.48 15.47 0.34
N ASN A 124 9.12 15.10 -0.90
CA ASN A 124 7.93 15.58 -1.64
C ASN A 124 6.82 14.50 -1.74
N LEU A 125 7.05 13.31 -1.19
CA LEU A 125 6.04 12.28 -1.05
C LEU A 125 5.34 12.45 0.29
N ASP A 126 4.04 12.18 0.31
CA ASP A 126 3.25 12.24 1.53
C ASP A 126 3.22 10.88 2.23
N MET A 127 3.09 9.79 1.46
CA MET A 127 3.03 8.41 1.98
C MET A 127 3.71 7.41 1.05
N VAL A 128 4.15 6.29 1.60
CA VAL A 128 4.63 5.11 0.87
C VAL A 128 3.86 3.88 1.35
N LEU A 129 3.27 3.15 0.40
CA LEU A 129 2.71 1.82 0.62
C LEU A 129 3.74 0.77 0.23
N GLY A 130 4.22 0.04 1.23
CA GLY A 130 5.25 -0.97 1.10
C GLY A 130 4.72 -2.39 1.12
N MET A 131 5.65 -3.35 1.29
CA MET A 131 5.31 -4.77 1.37
C MET A 131 4.34 -5.11 2.50
N GLN A 132 4.33 -4.36 3.60
CA GLN A 132 3.36 -4.51 4.69
C GLN A 132 1.90 -4.44 4.21
N TRP A 133 1.58 -3.53 3.29
CA TRP A 133 0.24 -3.46 2.69
C TRP A 133 0.10 -4.37 1.47
N LEU A 134 1.11 -4.42 0.60
CA LEU A 134 1.06 -5.21 -0.63
C LEU A 134 0.83 -6.70 -0.37
N GLN A 135 1.49 -7.28 0.64
CA GLN A 135 1.32 -8.70 0.97
C GLN A 135 -0.10 -9.05 1.43
N LYS A 136 -0.84 -8.09 1.99
CA LYS A 136 -2.24 -8.30 2.41
C LYS A 136 -3.18 -8.48 1.23
N GLN A 137 -2.84 -7.92 0.07
CA GLN A 137 -3.63 -8.05 -1.15
C GLN A 137 -3.46 -9.44 -1.80
N GLY A 138 -2.44 -10.20 -1.38
CA GLY A 138 -2.16 -11.52 -1.91
C GLY A 138 -1.64 -11.46 -3.34
N ALA A 139 -2.26 -12.25 -4.23
CA ALA A 139 -1.88 -12.29 -5.63
C ALA A 139 -2.33 -11.01 -6.34
N MET A 140 -1.41 -10.38 -7.05
CA MET A 140 -1.66 -9.18 -7.84
C MET A 140 -0.94 -9.23 -9.18
N THR A 141 -1.49 -8.52 -10.15
CA THR A 141 -0.84 -8.22 -11.43
C THR A 141 -0.49 -6.75 -11.47
N VAL A 142 0.73 -6.42 -11.88
CA VAL A 142 1.18 -5.04 -12.04
C VAL A 142 1.60 -4.82 -13.48
N ASP A 143 0.95 -3.89 -14.16
CA ASP A 143 1.41 -3.38 -15.45
C ASP A 143 2.30 -2.16 -15.22
N TRP A 144 3.61 -2.37 -15.27
CA TRP A 144 4.61 -1.30 -15.07
C TRP A 144 4.64 -0.28 -16.21
N LYS A 145 4.06 -0.57 -17.38
CA LYS A 145 3.95 0.39 -18.48
C LYS A 145 2.74 1.30 -18.27
N ALA A 146 1.60 0.71 -17.89
CA ALA A 146 0.38 1.45 -17.58
C ALA A 146 0.41 2.06 -16.15
N LEU A 147 1.36 1.63 -15.32
CA LEU A 147 1.46 1.94 -13.90
C LEU A 147 0.19 1.56 -13.13
N THR A 148 -0.42 0.43 -13.49
CA THR A 148 -1.64 -0.09 -12.87
C THR A 148 -1.36 -1.35 -12.07
N MET A 149 -2.14 -1.54 -11.02
CA MET A 149 -2.08 -2.72 -10.17
C MET A 149 -3.48 -3.28 -9.97
N THR A 150 -3.66 -4.56 -10.24
CA THR A 150 -4.93 -5.26 -10.11
C THR A 150 -4.79 -6.43 -9.15
N PHE A 151 -5.73 -6.57 -8.22
CA PHE A 151 -5.79 -7.68 -7.28
C PHE A 151 -7.24 -8.00 -6.92
N CYS A 152 -7.51 -9.20 -6.44
CA CYS A 152 -8.83 -9.56 -5.95
C CYS A 152 -9.10 -8.89 -4.61
N CYS A 153 -10.14 -8.07 -4.55
CA CYS A 153 -10.67 -7.62 -3.28
C CYS A 153 -11.41 -8.79 -2.62
N ARG A 154 -10.81 -9.33 -1.57
CA ARG A 154 -11.53 -10.25 -0.69
C ARG A 154 -12.61 -9.43 0.00
N GLY A 155 -13.87 -9.68 -0.37
CA GLY A 155 -15.02 -9.11 0.31
C GLY A 155 -14.87 -9.29 1.82
N HIS A 156 -15.05 -8.18 2.55
CA HIS A 156 -14.99 -8.14 4.00
C HIS A 156 -16.16 -8.89 4.65
#